data_AF-A0A3Q9NTT4-F1
#
_entry.id   AF-A0A3Q9NTT4-F1
#
_cell.length_a   1.000
_cell.length_b   1.000
_cell.length_c   1.000
_cell.angle_alpha   90.00
_cell.angle_beta   90.00
_cell.angle_gamma   90.00
#
_symmetry.space_group_name_H-M   'P 1'
#
loop_
_entity.id
_entity.type
_entity.pdbx_description
1 polymer ?
#
loop_
_entity_poly.entity_id
_entity_poly.type
_entity_poly.pdbx_seq_one_letter_code
_entity_poly.pdbx_strand_id
1 'polypeptide(L)'
;MFCVLTAFILAFPFGSVGLSIVCQRAVVAGSEAIEHIGIALGVYASTFLAFYGVVIGAQINRSRMAPQTQRFLSFTSELLVGSLAPAIVLIIIACVEKPSRAGALFALLPASAILFLVATVLGTFLVFSESERRDSLTRALSKANQNQKLLPSAGKYGISMFVCHAAMLALLGTLITGILNGWTIQPSILALLGSMYFVVAGGIAAGSAFGVISRQTTQDTFDKVFGIVITTIIFSSGAFLIISSLLSGLWSVALSLVVIVVLSAISMLIQSEKLRNVTIHGAATHLSAQSISTRLEQINEQLRELDRNPEEDLFLRSAQN
;
A
#
# COMPACT_ATOMS: atom_id res chain seq x y z
N MET A 1 -8.28 10.33 -2.93
CA MET A 1 -6.91 9.75 -2.95
C MET A 1 -6.19 10.01 -4.27
N PHE A 2 -6.80 9.73 -5.45
CA PHE A 2 -6.17 9.99 -6.75
C PHE A 2 -5.71 11.45 -6.93
N CYS A 3 -6.56 12.45 -6.70
CA CYS A 3 -6.19 13.87 -6.91
C CYS A 3 -5.02 14.37 -6.05
N VAL A 4 -4.82 13.81 -4.85
CA VAL A 4 -3.67 14.18 -4.01
C VAL A 4 -2.40 13.51 -4.52
N LEU A 5 -2.48 12.24 -4.92
CA LEU A 5 -1.36 11.57 -5.55
C LEU A 5 -0.98 12.24 -6.89
N THR A 6 -1.98 12.67 -7.68
CA THR A 6 -1.74 13.42 -8.93
C THR A 6 -1.20 14.81 -8.65
N ALA A 7 -1.69 15.53 -7.64
CA ALA A 7 -1.13 16.82 -7.23
C ALA A 7 0.30 16.69 -6.71
N PHE A 8 0.62 15.61 -5.97
CA PHE A 8 1.96 15.32 -5.49
C PHE A 8 2.91 14.98 -6.64
N ILE A 9 2.45 14.17 -7.61
CA ILE A 9 3.22 13.80 -8.81
C ILE A 9 3.40 14.99 -9.79
N LEU A 10 2.37 15.84 -9.96
CA LEU A 10 2.41 17.01 -10.84
C LEU A 10 3.16 18.21 -10.22
N ALA A 11 3.34 18.24 -8.91
CA ALA A 11 4.02 19.32 -8.21
C ALA A 11 5.54 19.18 -8.13
N PHE A 12 6.14 18.08 -8.60
CA PHE A 12 7.61 17.93 -8.63
C PHE A 12 8.22 18.68 -9.82
N PRO A 13 8.94 19.81 -9.63
CA PRO A 13 9.86 20.32 -10.63
C PRO A 13 11.09 19.40 -10.63
N PHE A 14 11.60 19.09 -11.81
CA PHE A 14 12.78 18.23 -11.95
C PHE A 14 14.04 18.92 -11.42
N GLY A 15 14.74 18.32 -10.45
CA GLY A 15 16.07 18.76 -9.94
C GLY A 15 16.17 19.06 -8.44
N SER A 16 17.38 19.33 -7.95
CA SER A 16 17.66 19.70 -6.55
C SER A 16 16.96 21.01 -6.13
N VAL A 17 16.87 21.96 -7.07
CA VAL A 17 16.06 23.19 -6.95
C VAL A 17 14.57 22.85 -6.89
N GLY A 18 14.14 21.82 -7.61
CA GLY A 18 12.75 21.37 -7.58
C GLY A 18 12.36 20.75 -6.24
N LEU A 19 13.22 19.90 -5.67
CA LEU A 19 12.97 19.30 -4.36
C LEU A 19 12.92 20.35 -3.25
N SER A 20 13.83 21.33 -3.26
CA SER A 20 13.80 22.41 -2.26
C SER A 20 12.52 23.24 -2.37
N ILE A 21 12.06 23.55 -3.59
CA ILE A 21 10.78 24.23 -3.83
C ILE A 21 9.61 23.37 -3.38
N VAL A 22 9.60 22.06 -3.64
CA VAL A 22 8.55 21.14 -3.19
C VAL A 22 8.51 21.06 -1.68
N CYS A 23 9.65 20.89 -1.02
CA CYS A 23 9.73 20.88 0.44
C CYS A 23 9.24 22.21 1.01
N GLN A 24 9.68 23.34 0.46
CA GLN A 24 9.23 24.66 0.91
C GLN A 24 7.71 24.82 0.72
N ARG A 25 7.16 24.41 -0.42
CA ARG A 25 5.71 24.42 -0.68
C ARG A 25 4.95 23.47 0.22
N ALA A 26 5.49 22.29 0.50
CA ALA A 26 4.90 21.32 1.42
C ALA A 26 4.86 21.87 2.85
N VAL A 27 5.91 22.56 3.29
CA VAL A 27 5.94 23.25 4.58
C VAL A 27 4.91 24.37 4.65
N VAL A 28 4.74 25.16 3.57
CA VAL A 28 3.72 26.22 3.50
C VAL A 28 2.31 25.60 3.52
N ALA A 29 2.03 24.62 2.66
CA ALA A 29 0.74 23.94 2.61
C ALA A 29 0.42 23.22 3.92
N GLY A 30 1.40 22.59 4.55
CA GLY A 30 1.25 21.98 5.88
C GLY A 30 1.00 23.02 6.96
N SER A 31 1.66 24.17 6.88
CA SER A 31 1.45 25.30 7.80
C SER A 31 0.01 25.83 7.74
N GLU A 32 -0.55 25.95 6.54
CA GLU A 32 -1.93 26.38 6.29
C GLU A 32 -2.94 25.28 6.65
N ALA A 33 -2.61 24.01 6.39
CA ALA A 33 -3.42 22.88 6.82
C ALA A 33 -3.60 22.85 8.35
N ILE A 34 -2.56 23.16 9.15
CA ILE A 34 -2.68 23.26 10.63
C ILE A 34 -3.79 24.24 11.05
N GLU A 35 -3.97 25.35 10.33
CA GLU A 35 -4.93 26.38 10.70
C GLU A 35 -6.38 25.94 10.43
N HIS A 36 -6.59 25.07 9.45
CA HIS A 36 -7.94 24.63 9.03
C HIS A 36 -8.31 23.21 9.48
N ILE A 37 -7.34 22.39 9.86
CA ILE A 37 -7.57 20.97 10.17
C ILE A 37 -8.51 20.79 11.37
N GLY A 38 -8.50 21.68 12.35
CA GLY A 38 -9.42 21.62 13.49
C GLY A 38 -10.88 21.68 13.08
N ILE A 39 -11.21 22.54 12.10
CA ILE A 39 -12.57 22.66 11.53
C ILE A 39 -12.91 21.39 10.76
N ALA A 40 -11.99 20.90 9.93
CA ALA A 40 -12.20 19.67 9.15
C ALA A 40 -12.45 18.45 10.04
N LEU A 41 -11.66 18.28 11.11
CA LEU A 41 -11.85 17.23 12.12
C LEU A 41 -13.22 17.35 12.80
N GLY A 42 -13.64 18.57 13.16
CA GLY A 42 -14.97 18.81 13.73
C GLY A 42 -16.11 18.40 12.78
N VAL A 43 -16.03 18.80 11.51
CA VAL A 43 -17.02 18.41 10.48
C VAL A 43 -17.07 16.89 10.31
N TYR A 44 -15.91 16.22 10.26
CA TYR A 44 -15.86 14.76 10.11
C TYR A 44 -16.38 14.04 11.35
N ALA A 45 -16.03 14.51 12.56
CA ALA A 45 -16.56 13.96 13.80
C ALA A 45 -18.09 14.05 13.84
N SER A 46 -18.66 15.22 13.53
CA SER A 46 -20.12 15.40 13.46
C SER A 46 -20.76 14.52 12.39
N THR A 47 -20.13 14.39 11.23
CA THR A 47 -20.62 13.53 10.13
C THR A 47 -20.62 12.06 10.55
N PHE A 48 -19.57 11.56 11.21
CA PHE A 48 -19.52 10.18 11.68
C PHE A 48 -20.50 9.91 12.81
N LEU A 49 -20.71 10.85 13.72
CA LEU A 49 -21.77 10.75 14.73
C LEU A 49 -23.15 10.65 14.10
N ALA A 50 -23.42 11.45 13.05
CA ALA A 50 -24.66 11.35 12.29
C ALA A 50 -24.81 9.98 11.59
N PHE A 51 -23.75 9.48 10.95
CA PHE A 51 -23.76 8.15 10.34
C PHE A 51 -24.03 7.06 11.38
N TYR A 52 -23.42 7.15 12.55
CA TYR A 52 -23.62 6.23 13.65
C TYR A 52 -25.08 6.23 14.13
N GLY A 53 -25.68 7.42 14.28
CA GLY A 53 -27.09 7.58 14.61
C GLY A 53 -28.03 6.95 13.58
N VAL A 54 -27.74 7.11 12.29
CA VAL A 54 -28.51 6.48 11.20
C VAL A 54 -28.39 4.96 11.25
N VAL A 55 -27.17 4.42 11.44
CA VAL A 55 -26.94 2.97 11.52
C VAL A 55 -27.67 2.35 12.71
N ILE A 56 -27.55 2.94 13.90
CA ILE A 56 -28.26 2.48 15.10
C ILE A 56 -29.78 2.57 14.90
N GLY A 57 -30.30 3.69 14.41
CA GLY A 57 -31.73 3.87 14.17
C GLY A 57 -32.28 2.84 13.17
N ALA A 58 -31.52 2.53 12.12
CA ALA A 58 -31.89 1.52 11.13
C ALA A 58 -31.90 0.10 11.72
N GLN A 59 -30.96 -0.23 12.61
CA GLN A 59 -30.91 -1.50 13.32
C GLN A 59 -32.09 -1.68 14.27
N ILE A 60 -32.43 -0.63 15.05
CA ILE A 60 -33.58 -0.64 15.97
C ILE A 60 -34.89 -0.86 15.21
N ASN A 61 -35.05 -0.19 14.06
CA ASN A 61 -36.27 -0.27 13.25
C ASN A 61 -36.33 -1.51 12.33
N ARG A 62 -35.33 -2.41 12.37
CA ARG A 62 -35.24 -3.61 11.52
C ARG A 62 -35.51 -3.33 10.02
N SER A 63 -35.07 -2.18 9.53
CA SER A 63 -35.33 -1.78 8.15
C SER A 63 -34.62 -2.71 7.16
N ARG A 64 -35.35 -3.24 6.16
CA ARG A 64 -34.78 -4.07 5.09
C ARG A 64 -33.72 -3.34 4.25
N MET A 65 -33.72 -2.00 4.23
CA MET A 65 -32.71 -1.21 3.53
C MET A 65 -31.44 -0.95 4.36
N ALA A 66 -31.43 -1.32 5.65
CA ALA A 66 -30.32 -1.06 6.57
C ALA A 66 -28.94 -1.57 6.05
N PRO A 67 -28.81 -2.77 5.45
CA PRO A 67 -27.51 -3.28 5.04
C PRO A 67 -26.88 -2.48 3.90
N GLN A 68 -27.68 -2.05 2.92
CA GLN A 68 -27.17 -1.28 1.77
C GLN A 68 -26.75 0.13 2.20
N THR A 69 -27.57 0.81 3.00
CA THR A 69 -27.23 2.13 3.54
C THR A 69 -25.99 2.04 4.42
N GLN A 70 -25.88 1.01 5.26
CA GLN A 70 -24.72 0.80 6.11
C GLN A 70 -23.43 0.57 5.32
N ARG A 71 -23.46 -0.23 4.25
CA ARG A 71 -22.32 -0.40 3.31
C ARG A 71 -21.88 0.95 2.74
N PHE A 72 -22.84 1.74 2.27
CA PHE A 72 -22.55 3.02 1.67
C PHE A 72 -21.96 4.02 2.69
N LEU A 73 -22.50 4.08 3.91
CA LEU A 73 -22.00 4.95 4.97
C LEU A 73 -20.61 4.52 5.46
N SER A 74 -20.37 3.21 5.61
CA SER A 74 -19.04 2.67 5.94
C SER A 74 -18.02 3.07 4.87
N PHE A 75 -18.29 2.78 3.60
CA PHE A 75 -17.39 3.15 2.50
C PHE A 75 -17.15 4.67 2.44
N THR A 76 -18.18 5.47 2.64
CA THR A 76 -18.07 6.94 2.68
C THR A 76 -17.20 7.40 3.84
N SER A 77 -17.33 6.77 5.02
CA SER A 77 -16.50 7.12 6.18
C SER A 77 -15.02 6.83 5.96
N GLU A 78 -14.69 5.67 5.38
CA GLU A 78 -13.31 5.33 5.03
C GLU A 78 -12.72 6.29 3.99
N LEU A 79 -13.49 6.70 2.99
CA LEU A 79 -13.07 7.71 2.01
C LEU A 79 -12.83 9.08 2.66
N LEU A 80 -13.72 9.50 3.56
CA LEU A 80 -13.59 10.78 4.28
C LEU A 80 -12.33 10.80 5.14
N VAL A 81 -12.09 9.77 5.94
CA VAL A 81 -10.87 9.70 6.75
C VAL A 81 -9.62 9.54 5.87
N GLY A 82 -9.70 8.71 4.83
CA GLY A 82 -8.59 8.53 3.87
C GLY A 82 -8.20 9.83 3.17
N SER A 83 -9.12 10.79 3.04
CA SER A 83 -8.83 12.13 2.52
C SER A 83 -8.03 13.02 3.48
N LEU A 84 -8.00 12.73 4.79
CA LEU A 84 -7.16 13.43 5.77
C LEU A 84 -5.70 13.04 5.68
N ALA A 85 -5.39 11.81 5.27
CA ALA A 85 -4.02 11.28 5.33
C ALA A 85 -2.99 12.22 4.67
N PRO A 86 -3.23 12.78 3.46
CA PRO A 86 -2.31 13.74 2.88
C PRO A 86 -2.12 15.04 3.68
N ALA A 87 -3.20 15.57 4.26
CA ALA A 87 -3.12 16.76 5.10
C ALA A 87 -2.25 16.48 6.33
N ILE A 88 -2.44 15.32 6.98
CA ILE A 88 -1.63 14.88 8.12
C ILE A 88 -0.16 14.77 7.73
N VAL A 89 0.16 14.19 6.57
CA VAL A 89 1.54 14.10 6.06
C VAL A 89 2.17 15.48 5.88
N LEU A 90 1.46 16.43 5.26
CA LEU A 90 1.94 17.80 5.07
C LEU A 90 2.16 18.51 6.41
N ILE A 91 1.26 18.32 7.38
CA ILE A 91 1.38 18.87 8.73
C ILE A 91 2.62 18.31 9.43
N ILE A 92 2.88 17.00 9.33
CA ILE A 92 4.09 16.38 9.89
C ILE A 92 5.34 17.00 9.28
N ILE A 93 5.39 17.15 7.95
CA ILE A 93 6.51 17.81 7.25
C ILE A 93 6.71 19.24 7.78
N ALA A 94 5.65 20.02 7.90
CA ALA A 94 5.73 21.40 8.41
C ALA A 94 6.22 21.47 9.87
N CYS A 95 5.82 20.52 10.73
CA CYS A 95 6.24 20.46 12.13
C CYS A 95 7.69 20.01 12.31
N VAL A 96 8.20 19.12 11.44
CA VAL A 96 9.61 18.71 11.44
C VAL A 96 10.50 19.91 11.08
N GLU A 97 10.10 20.71 10.10
CA GLU A 97 10.84 21.91 9.67
C GLU A 97 10.67 23.10 10.62
N LYS A 98 9.54 23.19 11.34
CA LYS A 98 9.27 24.26 12.32
C LYS A 98 8.91 23.66 13.69
N PRO A 99 9.91 23.36 14.54
CA PRO A 99 9.68 22.71 15.84
C PRO A 99 8.73 23.47 16.77
N SER A 100 8.61 24.79 16.64
CA SER A 100 7.66 25.60 17.41
C SER A 100 6.19 25.20 17.19
N ARG A 101 5.88 24.53 16.09
CA ARG A 101 4.53 24.03 15.76
C ARG A 101 4.31 22.57 16.17
N ALA A 102 5.33 21.88 16.69
CA ALA A 102 5.22 20.48 17.07
C ALA A 102 4.14 20.21 18.13
N GLY A 103 3.79 21.22 18.94
CA GLY A 103 2.65 21.16 19.88
C GLY A 103 1.32 20.78 19.23
N ALA A 104 1.10 21.17 17.96
CA ALA A 104 -0.12 20.83 17.22
C ALA A 104 -0.25 19.32 16.99
N LEU A 105 0.87 18.58 16.84
CA LEU A 105 0.84 17.13 16.63
C LEU A 105 0.30 16.37 17.84
N PHE A 106 0.54 16.88 19.06
CA PHE A 106 0.05 16.27 20.29
C PHE A 106 -1.48 16.30 20.40
N ALA A 107 -2.13 17.31 19.84
CA ALA A 107 -3.60 17.36 19.77
C ALA A 107 -4.15 16.63 18.54
N LEU A 108 -3.47 16.78 17.40
CA LEU A 108 -3.95 16.32 16.09
C LEU A 108 -3.84 14.81 15.89
N LEU A 109 -2.73 14.19 16.32
CA LEU A 109 -2.53 12.75 16.12
C LEU A 109 -3.57 11.93 16.89
N PRO A 110 -3.84 12.19 18.20
CA PRO A 110 -4.91 11.47 18.90
C PRO A 110 -6.29 11.70 18.29
N ALA A 111 -6.63 12.95 17.95
CA ALA A 111 -7.93 13.27 17.34
C ALA A 111 -8.12 12.55 15.99
N SER A 112 -7.09 12.54 15.16
CA SER A 112 -7.10 11.82 13.89
C SER A 112 -7.21 10.32 14.12
N ALA A 113 -6.43 9.75 15.05
CA ALA A 113 -6.48 8.33 15.38
C ALA A 113 -7.87 7.88 15.85
N ILE A 114 -8.57 8.71 16.64
CA ILE A 114 -9.96 8.46 17.04
C ILE A 114 -10.87 8.44 15.81
N LEU A 115 -10.73 9.39 14.87
CA LEU A 115 -11.54 9.38 13.64
C LEU A 115 -11.26 8.15 12.77
N PHE A 116 -9.99 7.76 12.60
CA PHE A 116 -9.62 6.51 11.92
C PHE A 116 -10.28 5.31 12.60
N LEU A 117 -10.18 5.22 13.93
CA LEU A 117 -10.79 4.14 14.69
C LEU A 117 -12.31 4.12 14.53
N VAL A 118 -12.99 5.27 14.61
CA VAL A 118 -14.45 5.36 14.44
C VAL A 118 -14.85 4.94 13.03
N ALA A 119 -14.15 5.40 11.99
CA ALA A 119 -14.44 4.99 10.62
C ALA A 119 -14.22 3.49 10.40
N THR A 120 -13.11 2.93 10.93
CA THR A 120 -12.86 1.48 10.88
C THR A 120 -13.94 0.70 11.63
N VAL A 121 -14.33 1.13 12.82
CA VAL A 121 -15.40 0.49 13.61
C VAL A 121 -16.73 0.57 12.87
N LEU A 122 -17.06 1.70 12.24
CA LEU A 122 -18.24 1.84 11.40
C LEU A 122 -18.23 0.85 10.23
N GLY A 123 -17.04 0.58 9.67
CA GLY A 123 -16.82 -0.47 8.68
C GLY A 123 -17.01 -1.89 9.21
N THR A 124 -16.62 -2.16 10.45
CA THR A 124 -16.82 -3.50 11.05
C THR A 124 -18.27 -3.85 11.36
N PHE A 125 -19.17 -2.85 11.46
CA PHE A 125 -20.59 -3.12 11.69
C PHE A 125 -21.31 -3.75 10.49
N LEU A 126 -20.62 -3.99 9.37
CA LEU A 126 -21.10 -4.77 8.24
C LEU A 126 -21.40 -6.22 8.64
N VAL A 127 -22.56 -6.44 9.26
CA VAL A 127 -23.12 -7.77 9.50
C VAL A 127 -23.71 -8.24 8.16
N PHE A 128 -22.91 -9.00 7.41
CA PHE A 128 -23.43 -9.79 6.29
C PHE A 128 -24.41 -10.81 6.84
N SER A 129 -25.56 -11.01 6.19
CA SER A 129 -26.40 -12.17 6.52
C SER A 129 -25.58 -13.45 6.32
N GLU A 130 -25.86 -14.52 7.05
CA GLU A 130 -25.13 -15.78 6.87
C GLU A 130 -25.19 -16.29 5.43
N SER A 131 -26.33 -16.08 4.76
CA SER A 131 -26.50 -16.38 3.34
C SER A 131 -25.56 -15.56 2.45
N GLU A 132 -25.45 -14.24 2.66
CA GLU A 132 -24.51 -13.38 1.93
C GLU A 132 -23.05 -13.75 2.25
N ARG A 133 -22.76 -14.08 3.51
CA ARG A 133 -21.44 -14.54 3.95
C ARG A 133 -21.07 -15.85 3.23
N ARG A 134 -21.97 -16.83 3.22
CA ARG A 134 -21.78 -18.11 2.52
C ARG A 134 -21.59 -17.92 1.02
N ASP A 135 -22.41 -17.09 0.38
CA ASP A 135 -22.28 -16.76 -1.03
C ASP A 135 -20.95 -16.07 -1.34
N SER A 136 -20.53 -15.12 -0.50
CA SER A 136 -19.25 -14.43 -0.66
C SER A 136 -18.06 -15.36 -0.52
N LEU A 137 -18.08 -16.28 0.47
CA LEU A 137 -17.03 -17.28 0.69
C LEU A 137 -16.99 -18.30 -0.44
N THR A 138 -18.14 -18.74 -0.95
CA THR A 138 -18.21 -19.67 -2.08
C THR A 138 -17.66 -19.04 -3.36
N ARG A 139 -17.98 -17.77 -3.63
CA ARG A 139 -17.38 -16.99 -4.74
C ARG A 139 -15.88 -16.79 -4.53
N ALA A 140 -15.46 -16.54 -3.29
CA ALA A 140 -14.05 -16.37 -2.98
C ALA A 140 -13.27 -17.69 -3.17
N LEU A 141 -13.85 -18.82 -2.79
CA LEU A 141 -13.31 -20.17 -2.98
C LEU A 141 -13.16 -20.51 -4.46
N SER A 142 -14.20 -20.32 -5.27
CA SER A 142 -14.16 -20.62 -6.70
C SER A 142 -13.10 -19.81 -7.42
N LYS A 143 -12.97 -18.52 -7.09
CA LYS A 143 -11.96 -17.62 -7.66
C LYS A 143 -10.54 -17.93 -7.15
N ALA A 144 -10.37 -18.25 -5.87
CA ALA A 144 -9.08 -18.68 -5.34
C ALA A 144 -8.61 -19.98 -5.99
N ASN A 145 -9.51 -20.95 -6.20
CA ASN A 145 -9.23 -22.18 -6.96
C ASN A 145 -8.87 -21.89 -8.42
N GLN A 146 -9.56 -20.94 -9.08
CA GLN A 146 -9.22 -20.51 -10.44
C GLN A 146 -7.82 -19.88 -10.48
N ASN A 147 -7.51 -18.98 -9.57
CA ASN A 147 -6.20 -18.34 -9.49
C ASN A 147 -5.09 -19.36 -9.19
N GLN A 148 -5.34 -20.32 -8.31
CA GLN A 148 -4.38 -21.39 -7.99
C GLN A 148 -4.03 -22.22 -9.23
N LYS A 149 -5.00 -22.52 -10.10
CA LYS A 149 -4.78 -23.24 -11.37
C LYS A 149 -3.97 -22.44 -12.39
N LEU A 150 -4.04 -21.10 -12.32
CA LEU A 150 -3.30 -20.20 -13.20
C LEU A 150 -1.87 -19.93 -12.72
N LEU A 151 -1.58 -20.19 -11.45
CA LEU A 151 -0.23 -20.03 -10.93
C LEU A 151 0.63 -21.24 -11.30
N PRO A 152 1.77 -21.04 -11.96
CA PRO A 152 2.72 -22.12 -12.19
C PRO A 152 3.24 -22.65 -10.85
N SER A 153 3.76 -23.88 -10.83
CA SER A 153 4.26 -24.51 -9.60
C SER A 153 5.13 -23.55 -8.79
N ALA A 154 4.90 -23.45 -7.49
CA ALA A 154 5.58 -22.46 -6.69
C ALA A 154 7.11 -22.69 -6.73
N GLY A 155 7.90 -21.61 -6.83
CA GLY A 155 9.37 -21.70 -6.69
C GLY A 155 9.80 -22.19 -5.31
N LYS A 156 11.10 -22.37 -5.05
CA LYS A 156 11.58 -22.83 -3.71
C LYS A 156 12.00 -21.70 -2.77
N TYR A 157 12.23 -20.50 -3.30
CA TYR A 157 12.88 -19.41 -2.56
C TYR A 157 12.02 -18.15 -2.63
N GLY A 158 11.32 -17.83 -1.54
CA GLY A 158 10.51 -16.62 -1.39
C GLY A 158 11.35 -15.41 -0.98
N ILE A 159 11.40 -15.13 0.32
CA ILE A 159 11.99 -13.90 0.88
C ILE A 159 13.51 -13.81 0.63
N SER A 160 14.22 -14.93 0.75
CA SER A 160 15.68 -14.99 0.58
C SER A 160 16.14 -14.55 -0.81
N MET A 161 15.31 -14.77 -1.84
CA MET A 161 15.60 -14.34 -3.21
C MET A 161 15.63 -12.81 -3.29
N PHE A 162 14.68 -12.10 -2.69
CA PHE A 162 14.66 -10.63 -2.72
C PHE A 162 15.90 -10.02 -2.06
N VAL A 163 16.33 -10.57 -0.92
CA VAL A 163 17.55 -10.12 -0.24
C VAL A 163 18.78 -10.37 -1.10
N CYS A 164 18.89 -11.56 -1.70
CA CYS A 164 19.99 -11.91 -2.60
C CYS A 164 20.03 -11.01 -3.84
N HIS A 165 18.86 -10.76 -4.45
CA HIS A 165 18.74 -9.88 -5.62
C HIS A 165 19.13 -8.44 -5.28
N ALA A 166 18.64 -7.91 -4.16
CA ALA A 166 18.99 -6.57 -3.69
C ALA A 166 20.50 -6.46 -3.40
N ALA A 167 21.09 -7.47 -2.74
CA ALA A 167 22.52 -7.51 -2.45
C ALA A 167 23.36 -7.57 -3.73
N MET A 168 22.99 -8.40 -4.70
CA MET A 168 23.69 -8.52 -5.98
C MET A 168 23.65 -7.21 -6.77
N LEU A 169 22.49 -6.56 -6.85
CA LEU A 169 22.35 -5.28 -7.53
C LEU A 169 23.07 -4.14 -6.80
N ALA A 170 23.09 -4.15 -5.47
CA ALA A 170 23.84 -3.20 -4.66
C ALA A 170 25.34 -3.32 -4.88
N LEU A 171 25.86 -4.56 -4.85
CA LEU A 171 27.26 -4.85 -5.16
C LEU A 171 27.62 -4.41 -6.58
N LEU A 172 26.77 -4.70 -7.56
CA LEU A 172 26.98 -4.29 -8.94
C LEU A 172 27.00 -2.77 -9.09
N GLY A 173 26.05 -2.04 -8.49
CA GLY A 173 26.03 -0.57 -8.51
C GLY A 173 27.25 0.04 -7.81
N THR A 174 27.67 -0.55 -6.69
CA THR A 174 28.89 -0.14 -5.97
C THR A 174 30.13 -0.35 -6.84
N LEU A 175 30.23 -1.49 -7.52
CA LEU A 175 31.33 -1.82 -8.42
C LEU A 175 31.40 -0.86 -9.61
N ILE A 176 30.26 -0.57 -10.26
CA ILE A 176 30.16 0.39 -11.36
C ILE A 176 30.63 1.77 -10.89
N THR A 177 30.16 2.21 -9.72
CA THR A 177 30.57 3.50 -9.16
C THR A 177 32.07 3.51 -8.86
N GLY A 178 32.62 2.46 -8.25
CA GLY A 178 34.05 2.33 -7.97
C GLY A 178 34.91 2.41 -9.23
N ILE A 179 34.57 1.63 -10.26
CA ILE A 179 35.30 1.58 -11.54
C ILE A 179 35.27 2.95 -12.23
N LEU A 180 34.10 3.59 -12.33
CA LEU A 180 33.97 4.86 -13.04
C LEU A 180 34.70 6.02 -12.35
N ASN A 181 34.94 5.92 -11.04
CA ASN A 181 35.73 6.91 -10.29
C ASN A 181 37.17 6.43 -10.04
N GLY A 182 37.64 5.38 -10.72
CA GLY A 182 39.01 4.87 -10.60
C GLY A 182 39.39 4.42 -9.19
N TRP A 183 38.43 3.96 -8.39
CA TRP A 183 38.60 3.56 -6.99
C TRP A 183 39.19 4.64 -6.07
N THR A 184 39.09 5.91 -6.47
CA THR A 184 39.56 7.05 -5.68
C THR A 184 38.61 7.45 -4.54
N ILE A 185 37.38 6.90 -4.55
CA ILE A 185 36.37 7.13 -3.52
C ILE A 185 36.81 6.48 -2.20
N GLN A 186 36.71 7.23 -1.10
CA GLN A 186 37.00 6.71 0.23
C GLN A 186 36.15 5.47 0.54
N PRO A 187 36.70 4.40 1.15
CA PRO A 187 35.96 3.16 1.42
C PRO A 187 34.67 3.36 2.24
N SER A 188 34.64 4.33 3.16
CA SER A 188 33.45 4.68 3.93
C SER A 188 32.30 5.22 3.06
N ILE A 189 32.62 6.06 2.09
CA ILE A 189 31.64 6.60 1.12
C ILE A 189 31.14 5.48 0.22
N LEU A 190 32.03 4.57 -0.20
CA LEU A 190 31.64 3.42 -1.01
C LEU A 190 30.71 2.47 -0.26
N ALA A 191 30.96 2.22 1.03
CA ALA A 191 30.07 1.45 1.89
C ALA A 191 28.70 2.13 2.06
N LEU A 192 28.67 3.46 2.24
CA LEU A 192 27.43 4.23 2.30
C LEU A 192 26.63 4.10 0.99
N LEU A 193 27.28 4.27 -0.17
CA LEU A 193 26.64 4.09 -1.47
C LEU A 193 26.11 2.67 -1.67
N GLY A 194 26.87 1.65 -1.25
CA GLY A 194 26.41 0.26 -1.28
C GLY A 194 25.15 0.04 -0.44
N SER A 195 25.09 0.62 0.76
CA SER A 195 23.88 0.57 1.59
C SER A 195 22.69 1.29 0.95
N MET A 196 22.92 2.43 0.31
CA MET A 196 21.89 3.17 -0.43
C MET A 196 21.36 2.36 -1.62
N TYR A 197 22.25 1.76 -2.41
CA TYR A 197 21.86 0.90 -3.53
C TYR A 197 21.09 -0.34 -3.07
N PHE A 198 21.45 -0.92 -1.92
CA PHE A 198 20.70 -2.03 -1.33
C PHE A 198 19.27 -1.62 -0.97
N VAL A 199 19.08 -0.45 -0.35
CA VAL A 199 17.76 0.08 -0.01
C VAL A 199 16.93 0.33 -1.28
N VAL A 200 17.53 0.94 -2.31
CA VAL A 200 16.84 1.22 -3.59
C VAL A 200 16.47 -0.08 -4.30
N ALA A 201 17.41 -1.00 -4.46
CA ALA A 201 17.17 -2.28 -5.12
C ALA A 201 16.14 -3.14 -4.35
N GLY A 202 16.23 -3.17 -3.02
CA GLY A 202 15.27 -3.84 -2.15
C GLY A 202 13.87 -3.22 -2.26
N GLY A 203 13.77 -1.89 -2.26
CA GLY A 203 12.51 -1.18 -2.44
C GLY A 203 11.85 -1.46 -3.78
N ILE A 204 12.61 -1.42 -4.89
CA ILE A 204 12.11 -1.76 -6.23
C ILE A 204 11.67 -3.22 -6.28
N ALA A 205 12.47 -4.14 -5.74
CA ALA A 205 12.15 -5.57 -5.73
C ALA A 205 10.87 -5.86 -4.93
N ALA A 206 10.74 -5.29 -3.73
CA ALA A 206 9.55 -5.42 -2.89
C ALA A 206 8.32 -4.78 -3.54
N GLY A 207 8.46 -3.58 -4.12
CA GLY A 207 7.40 -2.89 -4.84
C GLY A 207 6.90 -3.64 -6.07
N SER A 208 7.83 -4.26 -6.80
CA SER A 208 7.53 -5.09 -7.97
C SER A 208 6.83 -6.38 -7.55
N ALA A 209 7.32 -7.04 -6.49
CA ALA A 209 6.69 -8.22 -5.92
C ALA A 209 5.28 -7.92 -5.42
N PHE A 210 5.08 -6.81 -4.72
CA PHE A 210 3.77 -6.36 -4.26
C PHE A 210 2.81 -6.13 -5.43
N GLY A 211 3.27 -5.51 -6.52
CA GLY A 211 2.46 -5.33 -7.73
C GLY A 211 2.04 -6.65 -8.36
N VAL A 212 2.95 -7.63 -8.45
CA VAL A 212 2.65 -8.98 -8.96
C VAL A 212 1.67 -9.71 -8.03
N ILE A 213 1.95 -9.72 -6.72
CA ILE A 213 1.11 -10.36 -5.71
C ILE A 213 -0.28 -9.75 -5.76
N SER A 214 -0.40 -8.43 -5.66
CA SER A 214 -1.68 -7.72 -5.75
C SER A 214 -2.45 -8.14 -7.00
N ARG A 215 -1.80 -8.13 -8.18
CA ARG A 215 -2.45 -8.53 -9.44
C ARG A 215 -2.93 -9.98 -9.45
N GLN A 216 -2.19 -10.89 -8.80
CA GLN A 216 -2.44 -12.34 -8.83
C GLN A 216 -3.37 -12.82 -7.71
N THR A 217 -3.32 -12.24 -6.52
CA THR A 217 -4.03 -12.72 -5.33
C THR A 217 -5.31 -11.95 -5.03
N THR A 218 -5.40 -10.67 -5.43
CA THR A 218 -6.51 -9.82 -5.03
C THR A 218 -7.70 -9.92 -5.99
N GLN A 219 -8.90 -9.88 -5.39
CA GLN A 219 -10.15 -10.04 -6.13
C GLN A 219 -10.67 -8.70 -6.63
N ASP A 220 -10.38 -7.64 -5.88
CA ASP A 220 -10.97 -6.33 -6.05
C ASP A 220 -10.15 -5.47 -7.00
N THR A 221 -10.85 -4.77 -7.89
CA THR A 221 -10.22 -3.83 -8.82
C THR A 221 -9.44 -2.76 -8.06
N PHE A 222 -9.93 -2.38 -6.89
CA PHE A 222 -9.26 -1.41 -6.01
C PHE A 222 -7.88 -1.89 -5.58
N ASP A 223 -7.76 -3.11 -5.06
CA ASP A 223 -6.47 -3.68 -4.63
C ASP A 223 -5.48 -3.80 -5.80
N LYS A 224 -5.96 -4.18 -6.98
CA LYS A 224 -5.13 -4.24 -8.20
C LYS A 224 -4.62 -2.88 -8.61
N VAL A 225 -5.49 -1.86 -8.60
CA VAL A 225 -5.12 -0.47 -8.89
C VAL A 225 -4.14 0.02 -7.84
N PHE A 226 -4.37 -0.28 -6.56
CA PHE A 226 -3.48 0.07 -5.46
C PHE A 226 -2.09 -0.56 -5.61
N GLY A 227 -2.03 -1.84 -6.01
CA GLY A 227 -0.81 -2.55 -6.37
C GLY A 227 -0.03 -1.83 -7.47
N ILE A 228 -0.70 -1.49 -8.57
CA ILE A 228 -0.11 -0.75 -9.69
C ILE A 228 0.39 0.61 -9.22
N VAL A 229 -0.42 1.36 -8.47
CA VAL A 229 -0.06 2.69 -7.96
C VAL A 229 1.19 2.64 -7.09
N ILE A 230 1.27 1.70 -6.15
CA ILE A 230 2.47 1.53 -5.30
C ILE A 230 3.69 1.20 -6.14
N THR A 231 3.58 0.25 -7.07
CA THR A 231 4.69 -0.09 -7.96
C THR A 231 5.12 1.13 -8.79
N THR A 232 4.18 1.88 -9.35
CA THR A 232 4.48 3.12 -10.10
C THR A 232 5.18 4.16 -9.23
N ILE A 233 4.72 4.41 -8.01
CA ILE A 233 5.36 5.35 -7.08
C ILE A 233 6.82 4.95 -6.83
N ILE A 234 7.08 3.67 -6.60
CA ILE A 234 8.44 3.16 -6.32
C ILE A 234 9.35 3.33 -7.55
N PHE A 235 8.88 2.98 -8.74
CA PHE A 235 9.64 3.19 -9.98
C PHE A 235 9.86 4.68 -10.29
N SER A 236 8.85 5.53 -10.09
CA SER A 236 8.97 6.98 -10.23
C SER A 236 9.98 7.57 -9.25
N SER A 237 10.03 7.04 -8.01
CA SER A 237 11.03 7.44 -7.02
C SER A 237 12.45 7.04 -7.46
N GLY A 238 12.63 5.85 -8.03
CA GLY A 238 13.91 5.42 -8.63
C GLY A 238 14.34 6.31 -9.80
N ALA A 239 13.41 6.63 -10.72
CA ALA A 239 13.65 7.55 -11.82
C ALA A 239 14.02 8.96 -11.33
N PHE A 240 13.36 9.44 -10.27
CA PHE A 240 13.70 10.71 -9.63
C PHE A 240 15.13 10.71 -9.07
N LEU A 241 15.55 9.64 -8.39
CA LEU A 241 16.94 9.53 -7.89
C LEU A 241 17.96 9.55 -9.03
N ILE A 242 17.67 8.90 -10.17
CA ILE A 242 18.50 8.95 -11.37
C ILE A 242 18.63 10.38 -11.88
N ILE A 243 17.51 11.08 -12.11
CA ILE A 243 17.49 12.45 -12.63
C ILE A 243 18.21 13.40 -11.67
N SER A 244 17.95 13.29 -10.36
CA SER A 244 18.60 14.10 -9.33
C SER A 244 20.13 13.91 -9.32
N SER A 245 20.58 12.66 -9.47
CA SER A 245 22.01 12.33 -9.56
C SER A 245 22.67 12.92 -10.81
N LEU A 246 21.99 12.84 -11.97
CA LEU A 246 22.46 13.45 -13.22
C LEU A 246 22.61 14.97 -13.10
N LEU A 247 21.58 15.63 -12.53
CA LEU A 247 21.58 17.09 -12.34
C LEU A 247 22.63 17.56 -11.33
N SER A 248 23.02 16.70 -10.39
CA SER A 248 24.09 16.97 -9.43
C SER A 248 25.50 16.66 -9.97
N GLY A 249 25.62 16.26 -11.25
CA GLY A 249 26.89 15.88 -11.86
C GLY A 249 27.45 14.53 -11.39
N LEU A 250 26.66 13.74 -10.64
CA LEU A 250 27.05 12.43 -10.12
C LEU A 250 26.77 11.32 -11.14
N TRP A 251 27.42 11.40 -12.30
CA TRP A 251 27.18 10.51 -13.44
C TRP A 251 27.37 9.02 -13.12
N SER A 252 28.36 8.69 -12.29
CA SER A 252 28.64 7.31 -11.87
C SER A 252 27.52 6.72 -10.99
N VAL A 253 26.94 7.53 -10.12
CA VAL A 253 25.78 7.15 -9.30
C VAL A 253 24.53 7.00 -10.16
N ALA A 254 24.27 7.97 -11.05
CA ALA A 254 23.14 7.91 -11.96
C ALA A 254 23.17 6.65 -12.85
N LEU A 255 24.31 6.32 -13.45
CA LEU A 255 24.45 5.13 -14.28
C LEU A 255 24.22 3.85 -13.48
N SER A 256 24.75 3.77 -12.27
CA SER A 256 24.54 2.63 -11.37
C SER A 256 23.07 2.44 -11.04
N LEU A 257 22.35 3.53 -10.73
CA LEU A 257 20.90 3.50 -10.49
C LEU A 257 20.11 3.08 -11.73
N VAL A 258 20.48 3.53 -12.93
CA VAL A 258 19.87 3.09 -14.19
C VAL A 258 20.01 1.57 -14.34
N VAL A 259 21.22 1.04 -14.13
CA VAL A 259 21.48 -0.41 -14.22
C VAL A 259 20.63 -1.18 -13.20
N ILE A 260 20.54 -0.70 -11.95
CA ILE A 260 19.70 -1.31 -10.92
C ILE A 260 18.24 -1.34 -11.36
N VAL A 261 17.67 -0.19 -11.75
CA VAL A 261 16.25 -0.08 -12.17
C VAL A 261 15.97 -0.97 -13.38
N VAL A 262 16.83 -0.95 -14.40
CA VAL A 262 16.65 -1.74 -15.62
C VAL A 262 16.75 -3.23 -15.34
N LEU A 263 17.75 -3.68 -14.57
CA LEU A 263 17.90 -5.10 -14.24
C LEU A 263 16.77 -5.61 -13.33
N SER A 264 16.29 -4.79 -12.39
CA SER A 264 15.10 -5.13 -11.59
C SER A 264 13.85 -5.25 -12.46
N ALA A 265 13.66 -4.32 -13.41
CA ALA A 265 12.55 -4.38 -14.37
C ALA A 265 12.64 -5.64 -15.26
N ILE A 266 13.82 -5.96 -15.79
CA ILE A 266 14.05 -7.19 -16.57
C ILE A 266 13.75 -8.43 -15.73
N SER A 267 14.25 -8.48 -14.49
CA SER A 267 13.97 -9.58 -13.54
C SER A 267 12.47 -9.76 -13.27
N MET A 268 11.69 -8.68 -13.29
CA MET A 268 10.22 -8.74 -13.19
C MET A 268 9.54 -9.24 -14.48
N LEU A 269 10.09 -8.93 -15.64
CA LEU A 269 9.52 -9.27 -16.95
C LEU A 269 9.87 -10.70 -17.41
N ILE A 270 10.96 -11.29 -16.92
CA ILE A 270 11.36 -12.65 -17.28
C ILE A 270 10.39 -13.67 -16.67
N GLN A 271 9.62 -14.31 -17.54
CA GLN A 271 8.66 -15.38 -17.20
C GLN A 271 9.19 -16.79 -17.53
N SER A 272 10.50 -16.96 -17.70
CA SER A 272 11.08 -18.26 -18.04
C SER A 272 10.97 -19.24 -16.88
N GLU A 273 10.45 -20.45 -17.13
CA GLU A 273 10.37 -21.53 -16.14
C GLU A 273 11.73 -21.88 -15.54
N LYS A 274 12.80 -21.85 -16.35
CA LYS A 274 14.16 -22.17 -15.91
C LYS A 274 14.74 -21.13 -14.95
N LEU A 275 14.37 -19.85 -15.12
CA LEU A 275 14.87 -18.74 -14.33
C LEU A 275 13.92 -18.34 -13.20
N ARG A 276 12.76 -19.00 -13.07
CA ARG A 276 11.73 -18.67 -12.08
C ARG A 276 12.27 -18.65 -10.65
N ASN A 277 13.21 -19.52 -10.31
CA ASN A 277 13.77 -19.55 -8.95
C ASN A 277 14.80 -18.43 -8.66
N VAL A 278 15.17 -17.64 -9.68
CA VAL A 278 16.23 -16.63 -9.62
C VAL A 278 15.68 -15.22 -9.87
N THR A 279 14.41 -15.09 -10.30
CA THR A 279 13.80 -13.82 -10.65
C THR A 279 12.84 -13.31 -9.56
N ILE A 280 12.70 -11.98 -9.48
CA ILE A 280 11.69 -11.30 -8.63
C ILE A 280 10.30 -11.83 -8.96
N HIS A 281 10.02 -12.02 -10.26
CA HIS A 281 8.75 -12.56 -10.72
C HIS A 281 8.44 -13.93 -10.09
N GLY A 282 9.38 -14.87 -10.13
CA GLY A 282 9.13 -16.20 -9.61
C GLY A 282 9.11 -16.30 -8.08
N ALA A 283 9.84 -15.42 -7.38
CA ALA A 283 9.68 -15.27 -5.93
C ALA A 283 8.30 -14.70 -5.56
N ALA A 284 7.81 -13.72 -6.32
CA ALA A 284 6.48 -13.14 -6.13
C ALA A 284 5.35 -14.13 -6.46
N THR A 285 5.49 -14.98 -7.49
CA THR A 285 4.52 -16.03 -7.78
C THR A 285 4.51 -17.11 -6.71
N HIS A 286 5.67 -17.47 -6.15
CA HIS A 286 5.75 -18.39 -5.01
C HIS A 286 5.00 -17.84 -3.79
N LEU A 287 5.24 -16.58 -3.41
CA LEU A 287 4.52 -15.93 -2.31
C LEU A 287 3.01 -15.81 -2.60
N SER A 288 2.64 -15.56 -3.85
CA SER A 288 1.23 -15.53 -4.27
C SER A 288 0.58 -16.90 -4.13
N ALA A 289 1.26 -17.97 -4.53
CA ALA A 289 0.77 -19.33 -4.39
C ALA A 289 0.58 -19.72 -2.92
N GLN A 290 1.54 -19.38 -2.05
CA GLN A 290 1.45 -19.60 -0.61
C GLN A 290 0.31 -18.79 0.02
N SER A 291 0.16 -17.52 -0.36
CA SER A 291 -0.94 -16.67 0.12
C SER A 291 -2.30 -17.23 -0.29
N ILE A 292 -2.43 -17.72 -1.52
CA ILE A 292 -3.68 -18.35 -2.00
C ILE A 292 -3.95 -19.67 -1.28
N SER A 293 -2.95 -20.52 -1.05
CA SER A 293 -3.16 -21.78 -0.32
C SER A 293 -3.63 -21.55 1.11
N THR A 294 -2.99 -20.62 1.83
CA THR A 294 -3.42 -20.25 3.19
C THR A 294 -4.83 -19.65 3.18
N ARG A 295 -5.14 -18.80 2.18
CA ARG A 295 -6.49 -18.23 2.03
C ARG A 295 -7.54 -19.30 1.71
N LEU A 296 -7.21 -20.31 0.90
CA LEU A 296 -8.10 -21.44 0.60
C LEU A 296 -8.40 -22.26 1.85
N GLU A 297 -7.38 -22.55 2.67
CA GLU A 297 -7.55 -23.25 3.95
C GLU A 297 -8.48 -22.46 4.88
N GLN A 298 -8.24 -21.16 5.04
CA GLN A 298 -9.08 -20.27 5.86
C GLN A 298 -10.53 -20.21 5.37
N ILE A 299 -10.75 -20.08 4.05
CA ILE A 299 -12.11 -20.06 3.48
C ILE A 299 -12.82 -21.40 3.70
N ASN A 300 -12.13 -22.52 3.50
CA ASN A 300 -12.71 -23.84 3.73
C ASN A 300 -13.04 -24.08 5.20
N GLU A 301 -12.21 -23.61 6.13
CA GLU A 301 -12.50 -23.66 7.56
C GLU A 301 -13.74 -22.84 7.91
N GLN A 302 -13.84 -21.60 7.42
CA GLN A 302 -15.01 -20.74 7.63
C GLN A 302 -16.30 -21.33 7.03
N LEU A 303 -16.22 -21.96 5.86
CA LEU A 303 -17.36 -22.66 5.27
C LEU A 303 -17.79 -23.87 6.10
N ARG A 304 -16.83 -24.65 6.62
CA ARG A 304 -17.12 -25.78 7.53
C ARG A 304 -17.75 -25.33 8.84
N GLU A 305 -17.33 -24.18 9.38
CA GLU A 305 -17.96 -23.60 10.57
C GLU A 305 -19.42 -23.22 10.31
N LEU A 306 -19.70 -22.57 9.17
CA LEU A 306 -21.07 -22.25 8.76
C LEU A 306 -21.93 -23.50 8.55
N ASP A 307 -21.36 -24.57 8.00
CA ASP A 307 -22.07 -25.85 7.80
C ASP A 307 -22.29 -26.63 9.11
N ARG A 308 -21.52 -26.37 10.16
CA ARG A 308 -21.64 -27.02 11.48
C ARG A 308 -22.74 -26.44 12.36
N ASN A 309 -23.20 -25.21 12.10
CA ASN A 309 -24.27 -24.54 12.85
C ASN A 309 -25.58 -24.37 12.03
N PRO A 310 -26.17 -25.44 11.46
CA PRO A 310 -27.42 -25.31 10.69
C PRO A 310 -28.63 -24.94 11.56
N GLU A 311 -28.55 -25.16 12.88
CA GLU A 311 -29.63 -24.85 13.83
C GLU A 311 -29.81 -23.35 14.04
N GLU A 312 -28.75 -22.55 13.89
CA GLU A 312 -28.81 -21.09 14.02
C GLU A 312 -29.58 -20.48 12.84
N ASP A 313 -29.38 -20.99 11.62
CA ASP A 313 -30.13 -20.60 10.42
C ASP A 313 -31.61 -21.03 10.50
N LEU A 314 -31.90 -22.20 11.08
CA LEU A 314 -33.29 -22.64 11.35
C LEU A 314 -33.99 -21.76 12.38
N PHE A 315 -33.28 -21.34 13.44
CA PHE A 315 -33.83 -20.47 14.48
C PHE A 315 -34.06 -19.04 13.97
N LEU A 316 -33.15 -18.52 13.13
CA LEU A 316 -33.31 -17.21 12.51
C LEU A 316 -34.45 -17.19 11.48
N ARG A 317 -34.65 -18.27 10.73
CA ARG A 317 -35.78 -18.40 9.79
C ARG A 317 -37.12 -18.55 10.50
N SER A 318 -37.16 -19.26 11.63
CA SER A 318 -38.40 -19.36 12.43
C SER A 318 -38.76 -18.05 13.13
N ALA A 319 -37.78 -17.20 13.47
CA ALA A 319 -38.00 -15.88 14.05
C ALA A 319 -38.38 -14.78 13.03
N GLN A 320 -38.22 -15.04 11.73
CA GLN A 320 -38.59 -14.11 10.65
C GLN A 320 -39.99 -14.37 10.07
N ASN A 321 -40.58 -15.53 10.38
CA ASN A 321 -41.96 -15.88 10.03
C ASN A 321 -42.91 -15.59 11.20
#